data_AF-A0A6J6JLG1-F1
#
_entry.id   AF-A0A6J6JLG1-F1
#
_cell.length_a   1.000
_cell.length_b   1.000
_cell.length_c   1.000
_cell.angle_alpha   90.00
_cell.angle_beta   90.00
_cell.angle_gamma   90.00
#
_symmetry.space_group_name_H-M   'P 1'
#
loop_
_entity.id
_entity.type
_entity.pdbx_description
1 polymer ?
#
loop_
_entity_poly.entity_id
_entity_poly.type
_entity_poly.pdbx_seq_one_letter_code
_entity_poly.pdbx_strand_id
1 'polypeptide(L)' 'MGRGAFSPGQTYVALSRVRSLEGLYLTRAIQLKDIMVDNDVLRFMGGHRQAAIDADY' A
#
# COMPACT_ATOMS: atom_id res chain seq x y z
N MET A 1 10.32 -18.33 4.97
CA MET A 1 9.27 -17.30 4.76
C MET A 1 8.57 -17.12 6.11
N GLY A 2 8.56 -15.93 6.75
CA GLY A 2 7.95 -15.83 8.09
C GLY A 2 8.13 -14.55 8.90
N ARG A 3 8.91 -13.56 8.43
CA ARG A 3 9.10 -12.30 9.17
C ARG A 3 8.05 -11.22 8.87
N GLY A 4 7.18 -11.49 7.92
CA GLY A 4 6.17 -10.56 7.46
C GLY A 4 6.40 -10.05 6.06
N ALA A 5 5.82 -8.88 5.75
CA ALA A 5 6.03 -8.26 4.45
C ALA A 5 7.51 -7.86 4.33
N PHE A 6 8.09 -8.12 3.16
CA PHE A 6 9.51 -7.86 2.90
C PHE A 6 9.73 -6.91 1.72
N SER A 7 8.66 -6.57 1.00
CA SER A 7 8.69 -5.61 -0.11
C SER A 7 7.63 -4.52 0.06
N PRO A 8 7.89 -3.30 -0.44
CA PRO A 8 6.91 -2.22 -0.47
C PRO A 8 5.58 -2.64 -1.13
N GLY A 9 4.47 -2.18 -0.56
CA GLY A 9 3.12 -2.44 -1.08
C GLY A 9 2.57 -3.85 -0.86
N GLN A 10 3.39 -4.84 -0.46
CA GLN A 10 2.96 -6.23 -0.34
C GLN A 10 1.75 -6.43 0.60
N THR A 11 1.78 -5.79 1.77
CA THR A 11 0.67 -5.85 2.75
C THR A 11 -0.62 -5.28 2.16
N TYR A 12 -0.53 -4.13 1.47
CA TYR A 12 -1.70 -3.55 0.79
C TYR A 12 -2.22 -4.46 -0.32
N VAL A 13 -1.34 -5.01 -1.17
CA VAL A 13 -1.73 -5.91 -2.27
C VAL A 13 -2.42 -7.16 -1.75
N ALA A 14 -1.95 -7.76 -0.65
CA ALA A 14 -2.58 -8.93 -0.05
C ALA A 14 -3.98 -8.61 0.48
N LEU A 15 -4.10 -7.52 1.25
CA LEU A 15 -5.38 -7.10 1.83
C LEU A 15 -6.37 -6.60 0.77
N SER A 16 -5.92 -5.95 -0.30
CA SER A 16 -6.81 -5.45 -1.35
C SER A 16 -7.44 -6.54 -2.20
N ARG A 17 -7.01 -7.81 -2.05
CA ARG A 17 -7.69 -8.96 -2.67
C ARG A 17 -8.97 -9.34 -1.96
N VAL A 18 -9.14 -8.99 -0.69
CA VAL A 18 -10.37 -9.34 0.03
C VAL A 18 -11.49 -8.35 -0.30
N ARG A 19 -12.72 -8.87 -0.42
CA ARG A 19 -13.92 -8.07 -0.66
C ARG A 19 -14.71 -7.78 0.62
N SER A 20 -14.44 -8.55 1.66
CA SER A 20 -15.00 -8.40 3.01
C SER A 20 -13.93 -8.81 4.03
N LEU A 21 -14.06 -8.31 5.25
CA LEU A 21 -13.25 -8.76 6.39
C LEU A 21 -13.78 -10.07 6.98
N GLU A 22 -15.03 -10.44 6.68
CA GLU A 22 -15.59 -11.72 7.07
C GLU A 22 -14.77 -12.87 6.46
N GLY A 23 -14.30 -13.78 7.32
CA GLY A 23 -13.44 -14.90 6.90
C GLY A 23 -11.96 -14.54 6.68
N LEU A 24 -11.55 -13.28 6.83
CA LEU A 24 -10.14 -12.92 6.87
C LEU A 24 -9.55 -13.33 8.23
N TYR A 25 -8.57 -14.21 8.21
CA TYR A 25 -7.77 -14.55 9.39
C TYR A 25 -6.30 -14.26 9.14
N LEU A 26 -5.64 -13.78 10.17
CA LEU A 26 -4.21 -13.51 10.16
C LEU A 26 -3.51 -14.56 10.99
N THR A 27 -2.48 -15.19 10.44
CA THR A 27 -1.62 -16.14 11.19
C THR A 27 -0.75 -15.43 12.24
N ARG A 28 -0.58 -14.12 12.11
CA ARG A 28 0.04 -13.23 13.09
C ARG A 28 -0.50 -11.80 12.93
N ALA A 29 -0.38 -10.98 13.96
CA ALA A 29 -0.72 -9.56 13.86
C ALA A 29 0.14 -8.85 12.79
N ILE A 30 -0.50 -7.98 12.00
CA ILE A 30 0.19 -7.01 11.14
C ILE A 30 0.87 -5.98 12.04
N GLN A 31 2.12 -5.64 11.73
CA GLN A 31 2.91 -4.63 12.44
C GLN A 31 3.17 -3.44 11.52
N LEU A 32 3.49 -2.28 12.08
CA LEU A 32 3.80 -1.10 11.27
C LEU A 32 4.96 -1.33 10.30
N LYS A 33 5.96 -2.14 10.70
CA LYS A 33 7.08 -2.56 9.83
C LYS A 33 6.65 -3.33 8.58
N ASP A 34 5.44 -3.92 8.57
CA ASP A 34 4.88 -4.61 7.42
C ASP A 34 4.29 -3.62 6.38
N ILE A 35 4.12 -2.35 6.76
CA ILE A 35 3.54 -1.31 5.90
C ILE A 35 4.69 -0.46 5.37
N MET A 36 5.08 -0.75 4.13
CA MET A 36 6.18 -0.09 3.45
C MET A 36 5.66 0.55 2.17
N VAL A 37 6.09 1.78 1.90
CA VAL A 37 5.83 2.50 0.66
C VAL A 37 7.16 2.85 0.02
N ASP A 38 7.27 2.63 -1.29
CA ASP A 38 8.46 2.97 -2.05
C ASP A 38 8.50 4.48 -2.33
N ASN A 39 9.64 5.13 -2.04
CA ASN A 39 9.83 6.56 -2.28
C ASN A 39 9.79 6.92 -3.77
N ASP A 40 10.18 6.01 -4.66
CA ASP A 40 10.12 6.24 -6.10
C ASP A 40 8.65 6.27 -6.59
N VAL A 41 7.81 5.43 -6.00
CA VAL A 41 6.35 5.45 -6.22
C VAL A 41 5.74 6.75 -5.69
N LEU A 42 6.16 7.20 -4.50
CA LEU A 42 5.71 8.50 -3.95
C LEU A 42 6.12 9.67 -4.86
N ARG A 43 7.36 9.67 -5.38
CA ARG A 43 7.85 10.70 -6.29
C ARG A 43 7.05 10.72 -7.59
N PHE A 44 6.80 9.54 -8.16
CA PHE A 44 6.01 9.39 -9.37
C PHE A 44 4.58 9.89 -9.19
N MET A 45 3.91 9.49 -8.10
CA MET A 45 2.55 9.93 -7.77
C MET A 45 2.48 11.43 -7.45
N GLY A 46 3.51 11.99 -6.82
CA GLY A 46 3.62 13.42 -6.51
C GLY A 46 3.69 14.30 -7.76
N GLY A 47 4.41 13.85 -8.80
CA GLY A 47 4.50 14.56 -10.09
C GLY A 47 3.18 14.65 -10.85
N HIS A 48 2.23 13.75 -10.61
CA HIS A 48 0.90 13.77 -11.25
C HIS A 48 -0.13 14.66 -10.54
N ARG A 49 0.12 15.07 -9.28
CA ARG A 49 -0.80 15.94 -8.53
C ARG A 49 -0.80 17.38 -9.02
N GLN A 50 0.27 17.84 -9.67
CA GLN A 50 0.38 19.21 -10.19
C GLN A 50 -0.42 19.41 -11.50
N ALA A 51 -0.51 18.39 -12.36
CA ALA A 51 -1.14 18.52 -13.67
C ALA A 51 -2.69 18.62 -13.64
N ALA A 52 -3.33 18.16 -12.55
CA ALA A 52 -4.79 18.13 -12.44
C ALA A 52 -5.40 19.34 -11.71
N ILE A 53 -4.57 20.15 -11.02
CA ILE A 53 -5.04 21.33 -10.28
C ILE A 53 -4.88 22.63 -11.08
N ASP A 54 -4.03 22.64 -12.11
CA ASP A 54 -3.70 23.83 -12.91
C ASP A 54 -4.52 23.93 -14.22
N ALA A 55 -5.41 22.98 -14.50
CA ALA A 55 -6.23 22.93 -15.72
C ALA A 55 -7.64 23.54 -15.57
N ASP A 56 -7.98 24.04 -14.37
CA ASP A 56 -9.30 24.59 -14.02
C ASP A 56 -9.22 26.03 -13.44
N TYR A 57 -8.23 26.84 -13.86
CA TYR A 57 -8.19 28.29 -13.60
C TYR A 57 -7.84 29.10 -14.84
#